data_AF-A0A179UAF9-F1
#
_entry.id   AF-A0A179UAF9-F1
#
_cell.length_a   1.000
_cell.length_b   1.000
_cell.length_c   1.000
_cell.angle_alpha   90.00
_cell.angle_beta   90.00
_cell.angle_gamma   90.00
#
_symmetry.space_group_name_H-M   'P 1'
#
loop_
_entity.id
_entity.type
_entity.pdbx_description
1 polymer ?
#
loop_
_entity_poly.entity_id
_entity_poly.type
_entity_poly.pdbx_seq_one_letter_code
_entity_poly.pdbx_strand_id
1 'polypeptide(L)'
;MAGQAVSAIPEAASAFQQAAKVTATRFWSHYLRSIMAPLFKSVGAYTESEQESHLQFMDEHIATNLGPLPNDPHSPYVVPAAIVGAPFDPSINLTSFGSGKVRFDYTVVEPIERPKEDPFSENLAREMLHKLASVVGADTRWMDSLMSSLYLSPAETDALLASMPPQLLCPPACIGMDFDGPKRTLKAYIPGIRKALATGQSSAELVLEAIRGLKPLGSELAPAADLLAEYLANCKHDIILLLAGIDCIDPTRHKNARVKCYLHSKANSFSVVRDVMTLGGRLNDEASLKRVDILRSIWPLLLNEPEDTKQIDDDWSKPERIKEKLYTGIRYTVEMTPGKKIPETKLYMPVFQYTETTDITEKNFENTLKKLNIEWGHNGKYGEVMEAVLKRLYTDFQFLFIHRGEGRVHNVVFCEANKAVKWHNFLWKGNLLFVLMHYFLLLSQVFYPAVVLRLAIGELEME
;
A
#
# COMPACT_ATOMS: atom_id res chain seq x y z
N MET A 1 -47.61 24.18 -1.70
CA MET A 1 -47.51 22.84 -1.09
C MET A 1 -46.04 22.46 -1.09
N ALA A 2 -45.34 22.77 0.01
CA ALA A 2 -43.92 22.45 0.17
C ALA A 2 -43.81 21.05 0.77
N GLY A 3 -43.23 20.12 0.03
CA GLY A 3 -42.96 18.76 0.50
C GLY A 3 -41.75 18.77 1.43
N GLN A 4 -41.95 18.37 2.68
CA GLN A 4 -40.88 18.13 3.65
C GLN A 4 -40.01 16.95 3.18
N ALA A 5 -38.73 17.21 2.95
CA ALA A 5 -37.73 16.16 2.86
C ALA A 5 -37.52 15.57 4.26
N VAL A 6 -37.98 14.34 4.47
CA VAL A 6 -37.68 13.57 5.68
C VAL A 6 -36.24 13.09 5.54
N SER A 7 -35.34 13.78 6.24
CA SER A 7 -33.99 13.31 6.53
C SER A 7 -34.09 12.01 7.33
N ALA A 8 -33.81 10.87 6.70
CA ALA A 8 -33.65 9.60 7.40
C ALA A 8 -32.44 9.71 8.34
N ILE A 9 -32.70 9.64 9.64
CA ILE A 9 -31.67 9.54 10.67
C ILE A 9 -31.01 8.16 10.49
N PRO A 10 -29.67 8.05 10.50
CA PRO A 10 -29.01 6.74 10.42
C PRO A 10 -29.49 5.85 11.57
N GLU A 11 -29.95 4.64 11.26
CA GLU A 11 -30.34 3.65 12.26
C GLU A 11 -29.14 3.38 13.17
N ALA A 12 -29.30 3.58 14.48
CA ALA A 12 -28.24 3.36 15.44
C ALA A 12 -27.80 1.89 15.39
N ALA A 13 -26.49 1.66 15.25
CA ALA A 13 -25.93 0.31 15.27
C ALA A 13 -26.39 -0.45 16.52
N SER A 14 -26.80 -1.70 16.35
CA SER A 14 -27.21 -2.57 17.46
C SER A 14 -26.11 -2.68 18.52
N ALA A 15 -26.47 -2.95 19.78
CA ALA A 15 -25.50 -3.12 20.86
C ALA A 15 -24.42 -4.19 20.54
N PHE A 16 -24.78 -5.22 19.77
CA PHE A 16 -23.85 -6.23 19.28
C PHE A 16 -22.84 -5.67 18.27
N GLN A 17 -23.29 -4.91 17.28
CA GLN A 17 -22.40 -4.24 16.30
C GLN A 17 -21.47 -3.24 16.99
N GLN A 18 -21.98 -2.53 18.01
CA GLN A 18 -21.16 -1.59 18.78
C GLN A 18 -20.10 -2.33 19.62
N ALA A 19 -20.44 -3.44 20.27
CA ALA A 19 -19.48 -4.26 21.01
C ALA A 19 -18.41 -4.90 20.11
N ALA A 20 -18.82 -5.38 18.92
CA ALA A 20 -17.90 -5.91 17.92
C ALA A 20 -16.93 -4.83 17.43
N LYS A 21 -17.41 -3.62 17.14
CA LYS A 21 -16.59 -2.47 16.76
C LYS A 21 -15.58 -2.08 17.86
N VAL A 22 -15.99 -2.08 19.12
CA VAL A 22 -15.07 -1.81 20.26
C VAL A 22 -13.99 -2.87 20.34
N THR A 23 -14.35 -4.14 20.17
CA THR A 23 -13.40 -5.26 20.18
C THR A 23 -12.38 -5.14 19.04
N ALA A 24 -12.86 -4.89 17.81
CA ALA A 24 -12.00 -4.68 16.65
C ALA A 24 -11.06 -3.48 16.83
N THR A 25 -11.59 -2.35 17.33
CA THR A 25 -10.79 -1.15 17.61
C THR A 25 -9.65 -1.45 18.59
N ARG A 26 -9.94 -2.19 19.68
CA ARG A 26 -8.91 -2.56 20.67
C ARG A 26 -7.84 -3.47 20.06
N PHE A 27 -8.24 -4.45 19.24
CA PHE A 27 -7.30 -5.31 18.53
C PHE A 27 -6.39 -4.50 17.60
N TRP A 28 -6.98 -3.63 16.76
CA TRP A 28 -6.23 -2.81 15.83
C TRP A 28 -5.30 -1.82 16.53
N SER A 29 -5.74 -1.19 17.61
CA SER A 29 -4.88 -0.33 18.44
C SER A 29 -3.64 -1.09 18.94
N HIS A 30 -3.84 -2.29 19.48
CA HIS A 30 -2.72 -3.13 19.92
C HIS A 30 -1.78 -3.52 18.76
N TYR A 31 -2.34 -3.94 17.62
CA TYR A 31 -1.57 -4.30 16.42
C TYR A 31 -0.77 -3.11 15.86
N LEU A 32 -1.39 -1.93 15.79
CA LEU A 32 -0.73 -0.71 15.33
C LEU A 32 0.43 -0.33 16.26
N ARG A 33 0.21 -0.35 17.58
CA ARG A 33 1.24 -0.01 18.56
C ARG A 33 2.40 -1.01 18.58
N SER A 34 2.14 -2.31 18.39
CA SER A 34 3.21 -3.33 18.37
C SER A 34 4.20 -3.12 17.22
N ILE A 35 3.76 -2.51 16.12
CA ILE A 35 4.60 -2.15 14.97
C ILE A 35 5.19 -0.75 15.14
N MET A 36 4.34 0.24 15.38
CA MET A 36 4.70 1.64 15.22
C MET A 36 5.53 2.18 16.40
N ALA A 37 5.28 1.70 17.62
CA ALA A 37 6.06 2.13 18.78
C ALA A 37 7.55 1.75 18.67
N PRO A 38 7.94 0.48 18.40
CA PRO A 38 9.34 0.17 18.16
C PRO A 38 9.88 0.87 16.91
N LEU A 39 9.07 1.07 15.87
CA LEU A 39 9.50 1.76 14.66
C LEU A 39 9.89 3.23 14.92
N PHE A 40 9.02 4.01 15.55
CA PHE A 40 9.31 5.40 15.91
C PHE A 40 10.55 5.51 16.80
N LYS A 41 10.66 4.64 17.81
CA LYS A 41 11.81 4.60 18.71
C LYS A 41 13.10 4.28 17.97
N SER A 42 13.09 3.24 17.12
CA SER A 42 14.29 2.77 16.44
C SER A 42 14.76 3.72 15.34
N VAL A 43 13.85 4.43 14.67
CA VAL A 43 14.22 5.47 13.68
C VAL A 43 14.96 6.63 14.35
N GLY A 44 14.65 6.95 15.61
CA GLY A 44 15.39 7.94 16.40
C GLY A 44 15.16 9.40 16.00
N ALA A 45 14.19 9.67 15.13
CA ALA A 45 13.86 11.02 14.65
C ALA A 45 12.77 11.75 15.45
N TYR A 46 12.19 11.09 16.47
CA TYR A 46 11.02 11.57 17.21
C TYR A 46 11.30 11.55 18.71
N THR A 47 10.99 12.63 19.40
CA THR A 47 11.00 12.72 20.87
C THR A 47 9.93 11.81 21.48
N GLU A 48 10.08 11.40 22.75
CA GLU A 48 9.08 10.55 23.42
C GLU A 48 7.66 11.15 23.40
N SER A 49 7.55 12.48 23.55
CA SER A 49 6.27 13.18 23.47
C SER A 49 5.65 13.13 22.07
N GLU A 50 6.46 13.22 21.02
CA GLU A 50 5.98 13.10 19.64
C GLU A 50 5.55 11.66 19.33
N GLN A 51 6.32 10.68 19.81
CA GLN A 51 5.99 9.26 19.70
C GLN A 51 4.63 8.97 20.32
N GLU A 52 4.41 9.36 21.59
CA GLU A 52 3.12 9.10 22.25
C GLU A 52 1.98 9.89 21.59
N SER A 53 2.21 11.15 21.18
CA SER A 53 1.20 11.91 20.44
C SER A 53 0.77 11.18 19.16
N HIS A 54 1.72 10.63 18.39
CA HIS A 54 1.41 9.89 17.18
C HIS A 54 0.68 8.59 17.46
N LEU A 55 1.10 7.83 18.46
CA LEU A 55 0.44 6.57 18.84
C LEU A 55 -0.99 6.81 19.34
N GLN A 56 -1.21 7.84 20.15
CA GLN A 56 -2.56 8.23 20.59
C GLN A 56 -3.46 8.59 19.40
N PHE A 57 -2.95 9.39 18.45
CA PHE A 57 -3.68 9.69 17.22
C PHE A 57 -4.07 8.41 16.45
N MET A 58 -3.17 7.42 16.41
CA MET A 58 -3.44 6.15 15.73
C MET A 58 -4.53 5.34 16.43
N ASP A 59 -4.54 5.29 17.76
CA ASP A 59 -5.60 4.61 18.51
C ASP A 59 -6.98 5.25 18.27
N GLU A 60 -7.03 6.58 18.31
CA GLU A 60 -8.28 7.34 18.24
C GLU A 60 -8.87 7.38 16.82
N HIS A 61 -8.00 7.49 15.81
CA HIS A 61 -8.42 7.84 14.45
C HIS A 61 -8.08 6.80 13.37
N ILE A 62 -7.13 5.90 13.61
CA ILE A 62 -6.73 4.89 12.62
C ILE A 62 -7.29 3.53 12.99
N ALA A 63 -7.13 3.08 14.23
CA ALA A 63 -7.64 1.78 14.69
C ALA A 63 -9.15 1.63 14.53
N THR A 64 -9.90 2.73 14.64
CA THR A 64 -11.37 2.76 14.47
C THR A 64 -11.84 2.55 13.02
N ASN A 65 -10.90 2.56 12.07
CA ASN A 65 -11.13 2.66 10.63
C ASN A 65 -10.54 1.49 9.82
N LEU A 66 -9.90 0.50 10.47
CA LEU A 66 -9.28 -0.66 9.80
C LEU A 66 -10.24 -1.83 9.57
N GLY A 67 -11.54 -1.63 9.83
CA GLY A 67 -12.56 -2.66 9.61
C GLY A 67 -12.65 -3.69 10.74
N PRO A 68 -13.26 -4.86 10.47
CA PRO A 68 -13.49 -5.90 11.48
C PRO A 68 -12.18 -6.62 11.85
N LEU A 69 -12.25 -7.64 12.72
CA LEU A 69 -11.07 -8.44 13.05
C LEU A 69 -10.61 -9.24 11.81
N PRO A 70 -9.31 -9.60 11.71
CA PRO A 70 -8.80 -10.38 10.58
C PRO A 70 -9.50 -11.73 10.35
N ASN A 71 -10.07 -12.33 11.41
CA ASN A 71 -10.79 -13.60 11.33
C ASN A 71 -12.31 -13.44 11.16
N ASP A 72 -12.82 -12.21 11.26
CA ASP A 72 -14.23 -11.92 11.03
C ASP A 72 -14.49 -11.81 9.52
N PRO A 73 -15.72 -12.07 9.04
CA PRO A 73 -16.06 -11.89 7.63
C PRO A 73 -15.81 -10.44 7.16
N HIS A 74 -14.99 -10.29 6.12
CA HIS A 74 -14.70 -9.00 5.50
C HIS A 74 -14.50 -9.15 3.98
N SER A 75 -14.62 -8.03 3.25
CA SER A 75 -14.25 -8.02 1.82
C SER A 75 -12.78 -8.37 1.64
N PRO A 76 -12.39 -9.11 0.58
CA PRO A 76 -10.99 -9.45 0.35
C PRO A 76 -10.11 -8.21 0.32
N TYR A 77 -8.98 -8.26 1.04
CA TYR A 77 -8.01 -7.17 0.97
C TYR A 77 -7.41 -7.08 -0.44
N VAL A 78 -7.10 -5.85 -0.83
CA VAL A 78 -6.36 -5.56 -2.07
C VAL A 78 -4.87 -5.68 -1.75
N VAL A 79 -4.08 -6.20 -2.69
CA VAL A 79 -2.63 -6.38 -2.46
C VAL A 79 -1.94 -5.01 -2.38
N PRO A 80 -1.01 -4.76 -1.42
CA PRO A 80 -0.26 -5.75 -0.63
C PRO A 80 -0.96 -6.29 0.62
N ALA A 81 -2.02 -5.64 1.12
CA ALA A 81 -2.73 -6.06 2.33
C ALA A 81 -3.18 -7.54 2.29
N ALA A 82 -3.55 -8.05 1.11
CA ALA A 82 -3.92 -9.46 0.92
C ALA A 82 -2.76 -10.48 1.09
N ILE A 83 -1.51 -10.03 1.04
CA ILE A 83 -0.34 -10.88 1.31
C ILE A 83 -0.13 -11.00 2.81
N VAL A 84 -0.28 -9.89 3.53
CA VAL A 84 -0.02 -9.81 4.98
C VAL A 84 -1.22 -10.15 5.84
N GLY A 85 -2.44 -10.13 5.28
CA GLY A 85 -3.68 -10.34 6.02
C GLY A 85 -4.10 -9.15 6.89
N ALA A 86 -3.60 -7.95 6.60
CA ALA A 86 -3.91 -6.73 7.33
C ALA A 86 -4.01 -5.54 6.36
N PRO A 87 -4.96 -4.62 6.55
CA PRO A 87 -5.15 -3.47 5.65
C PRO A 87 -4.11 -2.37 5.83
N PHE A 88 -3.20 -2.50 6.81
CA PHE A 88 -2.26 -1.48 7.26
C PHE A 88 -0.83 -1.79 6.82
N ASP A 89 -0.19 -0.83 6.16
CA ASP A 89 1.15 -0.92 5.58
C ASP A 89 2.09 0.14 6.20
N PRO A 90 2.91 -0.20 7.22
CA PRO A 90 3.92 0.71 7.75
C PRO A 90 5.08 0.85 6.77
N SER A 91 5.70 2.04 6.71
CA SER A 91 6.91 2.25 5.91
C SER A 91 7.86 3.28 6.53
N ILE A 92 9.12 3.21 6.09
CA ILE A 92 10.17 4.15 6.48
C ILE A 92 10.72 4.77 5.20
N ASN A 93 10.85 6.09 5.20
CA ASN A 93 11.61 6.80 4.21
C ASN A 93 13.06 6.94 4.65
N LEU A 94 13.98 6.39 3.88
CA LEU A 94 15.41 6.61 4.04
C LEU A 94 15.92 7.44 2.86
N THR A 95 16.62 8.52 3.19
CA THR A 95 17.27 9.43 2.24
C THR A 95 18.77 9.41 2.50
N SER A 96 19.58 9.91 1.56
CA SER A 96 21.04 10.02 1.74
C SER A 96 21.42 11.01 2.85
N PHE A 97 20.52 11.95 3.17
CA PHE A 97 20.71 12.96 4.21
C PHE A 97 19.48 13.04 5.11
N GLY A 98 19.69 13.52 6.34
CA GLY A 98 18.64 13.71 7.33
C GLY A 98 18.20 12.42 8.02
N SER A 99 17.21 12.55 8.90
CA SER A 99 16.69 11.43 9.68
C SER A 99 15.61 10.68 8.89
N GLY A 100 15.51 9.37 9.13
CA GLY A 100 14.44 8.56 8.56
C GLY A 100 13.06 9.08 8.96
N LYS A 101 12.08 8.98 8.05
CA LYS A 101 10.69 9.40 8.32
C LYS A 101 9.76 8.20 8.33
N VAL A 102 9.01 8.05 9.41
CA VAL A 102 7.97 7.03 9.54
C VAL A 102 6.73 7.47 8.76
N ARG A 103 6.11 6.51 8.08
CA ARG A 103 4.88 6.69 7.32
C ARG A 103 4.03 5.43 7.45
N PHE A 104 2.77 5.52 7.07
CA PHE A 104 1.98 4.35 6.73
C PHE A 104 1.00 4.68 5.60
N ASP A 105 0.55 3.64 4.93
CA ASP A 105 -0.69 3.68 4.17
C ASP A 105 -1.63 2.54 4.58
N TYR A 106 -2.92 2.71 4.30
CA TYR A 106 -3.89 1.63 4.44
C TYR A 106 -5.00 1.78 3.41
N THR A 107 -5.62 0.67 3.07
CA THR A 107 -6.75 0.64 2.13
C THR A 107 -8.07 0.75 2.89
N VAL A 108 -9.02 1.53 2.38
CA VAL A 108 -10.38 1.57 2.93
C VAL A 108 -11.01 0.19 2.77
N VAL A 109 -11.35 -0.45 3.89
CA VAL A 109 -11.94 -1.79 3.93
C VAL A 109 -13.43 -1.68 3.64
N GLU A 110 -13.86 -2.23 2.51
CA GLU A 110 -15.27 -2.27 2.12
C GLU A 110 -16.06 -3.23 3.03
N PRO A 111 -17.30 -2.90 3.42
CA PRO A 111 -18.16 -3.83 4.16
C PRO A 111 -18.45 -5.05 3.30
N ILE A 112 -18.59 -6.21 3.95
CA ILE A 112 -18.89 -7.47 3.27
C ILE A 112 -20.24 -7.41 2.54
N GLU A 113 -21.23 -6.79 3.18
CA GLU A 113 -22.51 -6.46 2.58
C GLU A 113 -22.46 -5.01 2.13
N ARG A 114 -22.39 -4.82 0.81
CA ARG A 114 -22.36 -3.49 0.19
C ARG A 114 -23.74 -2.83 0.33
N PRO A 115 -23.84 -1.65 0.97
CA PRO A 115 -25.08 -0.89 1.04
C PRO A 115 -25.59 -0.56 -0.36
N LYS A 116 -26.91 -0.55 -0.55
CA LYS A 116 -27.49 -0.22 -1.86
C LYS A 116 -27.20 1.22 -2.27
N GLU A 117 -27.10 2.09 -1.29
CA GLU A 117 -26.85 3.52 -1.43
C GLU A 117 -25.37 3.86 -1.66
N ASP A 118 -24.46 2.93 -1.33
CA ASP A 118 -23.01 3.09 -1.52
C ASP A 118 -22.35 1.75 -1.89
N PRO A 119 -22.68 1.18 -3.07
CA PRO A 119 -22.27 -0.17 -3.44
C PRO A 119 -20.76 -0.33 -3.63
N PHE A 120 -20.03 0.78 -3.78
CA PHE A 120 -18.59 0.81 -3.98
C PHE A 120 -17.85 1.51 -2.82
N SER A 121 -18.53 1.79 -1.72
CA SER A 121 -17.95 2.43 -0.53
C SER A 121 -17.28 3.78 -0.80
N GLU A 122 -17.74 4.51 -1.82
CA GLU A 122 -17.20 5.81 -2.20
C GLU A 122 -17.62 6.91 -1.21
N ASN A 123 -18.84 6.83 -0.67
CA ASN A 123 -19.29 7.73 0.39
C ASN A 123 -18.55 7.42 1.70
N LEU A 124 -18.40 6.14 2.05
CA LEU A 124 -17.60 5.72 3.21
C LEU A 124 -16.18 6.28 3.13
N ALA A 125 -15.49 6.09 1.99
CA ALA A 125 -14.13 6.59 1.81
C ALA A 125 -14.04 8.11 1.92
N ARG A 126 -15.01 8.84 1.33
CA ARG A 126 -15.11 10.30 1.43
C ARG A 126 -15.22 10.73 2.89
N GLU A 127 -16.17 10.18 3.64
CA GLU A 127 -16.37 10.52 5.06
C GLU A 127 -15.12 10.27 5.91
N MET A 128 -14.47 9.12 5.72
CA MET A 128 -13.25 8.78 6.44
C MET A 128 -12.12 9.77 6.16
N LEU A 129 -11.88 10.11 4.89
CA LEU A 129 -10.84 11.04 4.48
C LEU A 129 -11.10 12.47 4.98
N HIS A 130 -12.35 12.97 4.89
CA HIS A 130 -12.69 14.29 5.45
C HIS A 130 -12.56 14.34 6.97
N LYS A 131 -12.95 13.27 7.68
CA LYS A 131 -12.77 13.19 9.13
C LYS A 131 -11.29 13.29 9.50
N LEU A 132 -10.43 12.52 8.83
CA LEU A 132 -8.98 12.58 9.06
C LEU A 132 -8.40 13.95 8.68
N ALA A 133 -8.87 14.54 7.57
CA ALA A 133 -8.45 15.87 7.15
C ALA A 133 -8.75 16.92 8.22
N SER A 134 -9.95 16.89 8.80
CA SER A 134 -10.34 17.76 9.90
C SER A 134 -9.45 17.58 11.13
N VAL A 135 -9.17 16.32 11.51
CA VAL A 135 -8.32 16.00 12.67
C VAL A 135 -6.89 16.50 12.52
N VAL A 136 -6.29 16.40 11.33
CA VAL A 136 -4.89 16.82 11.10
C VAL A 136 -4.76 18.23 10.53
N GLY A 137 -5.87 18.93 10.29
CA GLY A 137 -5.88 20.26 9.66
C GLY A 137 -5.39 20.27 8.20
N ALA A 138 -5.74 19.22 7.45
CA ALA A 138 -5.36 19.07 6.04
C ALA A 138 -6.22 19.94 5.11
N ASP A 139 -5.67 20.29 3.95
CA ASP A 139 -6.41 20.93 2.86
C ASP A 139 -7.09 19.86 1.99
N THR A 140 -8.39 20.01 1.74
CA THR A 140 -9.19 19.01 1.02
C THR A 140 -9.42 19.35 -0.45
N ARG A 141 -9.04 20.53 -0.94
CA ARG A 141 -9.53 21.02 -2.25
C ARG A 141 -9.15 20.11 -3.41
N TRP A 142 -7.91 19.62 -3.46
CA TRP A 142 -7.50 18.62 -4.45
C TRP A 142 -8.18 17.27 -4.25
N MET A 143 -8.36 16.84 -2.99
CA MET A 143 -9.04 15.59 -2.65
C MET A 143 -10.49 15.59 -3.15
N ASP A 144 -11.21 16.68 -2.86
CA ASP A 144 -12.60 16.86 -3.23
C ASP A 144 -12.76 16.91 -4.75
N SER A 145 -11.84 17.60 -5.43
CA SER A 145 -11.80 17.68 -6.90
C SER A 145 -11.54 16.32 -7.55
N LEU A 146 -10.60 15.51 -7.03
CA LEU A 146 -10.34 14.16 -7.54
C LEU A 146 -11.55 13.26 -7.33
N MET A 147 -12.10 13.22 -6.11
CA MET A 147 -13.29 12.40 -5.83
C MET A 147 -14.48 12.84 -6.69
N SER A 148 -14.69 14.13 -6.89
CA SER A 148 -15.78 14.61 -7.73
C SER A 148 -15.62 14.24 -9.21
N SER A 149 -14.39 14.00 -9.68
CA SER A 149 -14.09 13.63 -11.07
C SER A 149 -14.08 12.12 -11.29
N LEU A 150 -13.52 11.37 -10.32
CA LEU A 150 -13.22 9.94 -10.46
C LEU A 150 -14.24 9.03 -9.78
N TYR A 151 -15.04 9.50 -8.82
CA TYR A 151 -16.12 8.69 -8.27
C TYR A 151 -17.30 8.62 -9.24
N LEU A 152 -18.12 7.59 -9.05
CA LEU A 152 -19.20 7.25 -9.97
C LEU A 152 -20.42 8.13 -9.70
N SER A 153 -21.01 8.64 -10.77
CA SER A 153 -22.38 9.12 -10.75
C SER A 153 -23.35 7.94 -10.60
N PRO A 154 -24.63 8.18 -10.22
CA PRO A 154 -25.62 7.10 -10.12
C PRO A 154 -25.73 6.24 -11.38
N ALA A 155 -25.72 6.86 -12.57
CA ALA A 155 -25.81 6.13 -13.84
C ALA A 155 -24.57 5.25 -14.12
N GLU A 156 -23.38 5.74 -13.76
CA GLU A 156 -22.14 4.96 -13.90
C GLU A 156 -22.06 3.83 -12.88
N THR A 157 -22.59 4.05 -11.67
CA THR A 157 -22.74 3.01 -10.64
C THR A 157 -23.63 1.88 -11.16
N ASP A 158 -24.79 2.20 -11.73
CA ASP A 158 -25.70 1.22 -12.33
C ASP A 158 -25.02 0.45 -13.48
N ALA A 159 -24.31 1.16 -14.35
CA ALA A 159 -23.57 0.55 -15.46
C ALA A 159 -22.47 -0.43 -14.98
N LEU A 160 -21.71 -0.05 -13.95
CA LEU A 160 -20.66 -0.90 -13.39
C LEU A 160 -21.25 -2.09 -12.65
N LEU A 161 -22.35 -1.92 -11.90
CA LEU A 161 -23.05 -3.04 -11.24
C LEU A 161 -23.52 -4.09 -12.25
N ALA A 162 -24.02 -3.65 -13.42
CA ALA A 162 -24.48 -4.55 -14.47
C ALA A 162 -23.35 -5.32 -15.18
N SER A 163 -22.12 -4.80 -15.14
CA SER A 163 -20.97 -5.32 -15.92
C SER A 163 -19.78 -5.72 -15.05
N MET A 164 -19.95 -5.77 -13.72
CA MET A 164 -18.86 -5.90 -12.77
C MET A 164 -18.04 -7.18 -13.01
N PRO A 165 -16.73 -7.07 -13.24
CA PRO A 165 -15.87 -8.25 -13.28
C PRO A 165 -15.89 -8.96 -11.91
N PRO A 166 -16.10 -10.28 -11.83
CA PRO A 166 -16.16 -10.99 -10.54
C PRO A 166 -14.86 -10.88 -9.72
N GLN A 167 -13.75 -10.53 -10.37
CA GLN A 167 -12.43 -10.37 -9.75
C GLN A 167 -12.00 -8.91 -9.56
N LEU A 168 -12.91 -7.94 -9.71
CA LEU A 168 -12.56 -6.52 -9.55
C LEU A 168 -12.20 -6.22 -8.09
N LEU A 169 -10.90 -6.21 -7.81
CA LEU A 169 -10.31 -5.81 -6.54
C LEU A 169 -9.69 -4.42 -6.70
N CYS A 170 -10.52 -3.41 -6.58
CA CYS A 170 -10.13 -2.00 -6.57
C CYS A 170 -10.82 -1.34 -5.38
N PRO A 171 -10.09 -0.76 -4.42
CA PRO A 171 -10.72 -0.08 -3.29
C PRO A 171 -11.27 1.29 -3.69
N PRO A 172 -12.14 1.92 -2.88
CA PRO A 172 -12.60 3.30 -3.15
C PRO A 172 -11.50 4.33 -2.96
N ALA A 173 -10.62 4.11 -1.98
CA ALA A 173 -9.46 4.93 -1.73
C ALA A 173 -8.40 4.16 -0.92
N CYS A 174 -7.16 4.63 -0.99
CA CYS A 174 -6.16 4.38 0.04
C CYS A 174 -5.85 5.68 0.77
N ILE A 175 -5.40 5.56 2.02
CA ILE A 175 -5.11 6.67 2.93
C ILE A 175 -3.65 6.56 3.33
N GLY A 176 -2.90 7.67 3.27
CA GLY A 176 -1.51 7.72 3.72
C GLY A 176 -1.30 8.77 4.80
N MET A 177 -0.33 8.53 5.68
CA MET A 177 0.11 9.49 6.68
C MET A 177 1.64 9.56 6.73
N ASP A 178 2.19 10.77 6.58
CA ASP A 178 3.60 11.05 6.83
C ASP A 178 3.77 11.71 8.21
N PHE A 179 4.79 11.27 8.96
CA PHE A 179 5.18 11.87 10.22
C PHE A 179 6.51 12.62 10.10
N ASP A 180 6.56 13.86 10.60
CA ASP A 180 7.75 14.72 10.56
C ASP A 180 7.81 15.59 11.82
N GLY A 181 8.65 15.20 12.79
CA GLY A 181 8.58 15.74 14.15
C GLY A 181 7.17 15.59 14.72
N PRO A 182 6.50 16.67 15.18
CA PRO A 182 5.13 16.59 15.69
C PRO A 182 4.06 16.62 14.57
N LYS A 183 4.46 16.87 13.31
CA LYS A 183 3.53 17.11 12.21
C LYS A 183 3.05 15.79 11.60
N ARG A 184 1.75 15.77 11.26
CA ARG A 184 1.08 14.69 10.51
C ARG A 184 0.62 15.25 9.17
N THR A 185 0.98 14.61 8.06
CA THR A 185 0.54 15.02 6.72
C THR A 185 -0.30 13.93 6.08
N LEU A 186 -1.58 14.21 5.87
CA LEU A 186 -2.50 13.30 5.19
C LEU A 186 -2.19 13.24 3.69
N LYS A 187 -2.31 12.04 3.13
CA LYS A 187 -2.34 11.78 1.69
C LYS A 187 -3.59 10.99 1.34
N ALA A 188 -4.16 11.28 0.18
CA ALA A 188 -5.28 10.53 -0.38
C ALA A 188 -4.87 9.90 -1.71
N TYR A 189 -5.30 8.66 -1.95
CA TYR A 189 -5.06 7.91 -3.18
C TYR A 189 -6.40 7.49 -3.76
N ILE A 190 -6.78 8.05 -4.93
CA ILE A 190 -8.08 7.88 -5.56
C ILE A 190 -7.93 7.09 -6.88
N PRO A 191 -8.44 5.86 -6.96
CA PRO A 191 -8.35 5.04 -8.17
C PRO A 191 -9.23 5.53 -9.32
N GLY A 192 -8.72 5.42 -10.55
CA GLY A 192 -9.48 5.73 -11.77
C GLY A 192 -10.12 4.50 -12.43
N ILE A 193 -9.86 3.29 -11.92
CA ILE A 193 -10.22 2.03 -12.58
C ILE A 193 -11.73 1.80 -12.60
N ARG A 194 -12.45 2.09 -11.53
CA ARG A 194 -13.91 1.91 -11.48
C ARG A 194 -14.61 2.82 -12.49
N LYS A 195 -14.22 4.08 -12.56
CA LYS A 195 -14.71 5.05 -13.55
C LYS A 195 -14.42 4.61 -14.98
N ALA A 196 -13.21 4.11 -15.24
CA ALA A 196 -12.82 3.57 -16.54
C ALA A 196 -13.72 2.39 -16.96
N LEU A 197 -13.98 1.45 -16.06
CA LEU A 197 -14.87 0.32 -16.33
C LEU A 197 -16.32 0.75 -16.55
N ALA A 198 -16.83 1.70 -15.76
CA ALA A 198 -18.19 2.18 -15.86
C ALA A 198 -18.46 2.96 -17.16
N THR A 199 -17.47 3.71 -17.65
CA THR A 199 -17.60 4.61 -18.81
C THR A 199 -17.06 4.02 -20.11
N GLY A 200 -16.23 2.97 -20.03
CA GLY A 200 -15.48 2.43 -21.15
C GLY A 200 -14.30 3.31 -21.60
N GLN A 201 -13.98 4.38 -20.87
CA GLN A 201 -12.86 5.28 -21.18
C GLN A 201 -11.54 4.76 -20.61
N SER A 202 -10.41 5.27 -21.12
CA SER A 202 -9.10 4.94 -20.57
C SER A 202 -8.95 5.51 -19.15
N SER A 203 -8.45 4.68 -18.22
CA SER A 203 -8.16 5.16 -16.86
C SER A 203 -7.09 6.25 -16.87
N ALA A 204 -6.13 6.19 -17.79
CA ALA A 204 -5.12 7.23 -17.94
C ALA A 204 -5.73 8.57 -18.37
N GLU A 205 -6.64 8.56 -19.35
CA GLU A 205 -7.33 9.78 -19.81
C GLU A 205 -8.15 10.40 -18.68
N LEU A 206 -8.96 9.59 -18.00
CA LEU A 206 -9.80 10.03 -16.88
C LEU A 206 -8.99 10.66 -15.74
N VAL A 207 -7.90 10.00 -15.32
CA VAL A 207 -7.08 10.50 -14.22
C VAL A 207 -6.31 11.76 -14.63
N LEU A 208 -5.70 11.78 -15.82
CA LEU A 208 -4.96 12.96 -16.28
C LEU A 208 -5.87 14.16 -16.48
N GLU A 209 -7.10 13.95 -16.96
CA GLU A 209 -8.10 15.02 -17.06
C GLU A 209 -8.54 15.54 -15.69
N ALA A 210 -8.77 14.64 -14.73
CA ALA A 210 -9.04 15.03 -13.34
C ALA A 210 -7.90 15.87 -12.74
N ILE A 211 -6.64 15.55 -13.08
CA ILE A 211 -5.46 16.30 -12.63
C ILE A 211 -5.42 17.71 -13.24
N ARG A 212 -5.66 17.84 -14.55
CA ARG A 212 -5.75 19.16 -15.21
C ARG A 212 -6.87 20.01 -14.63
N GLY A 213 -7.97 19.38 -14.24
CA GLY A 213 -9.14 20.01 -13.64
C GLY A 213 -9.00 20.40 -12.15
N LEU A 214 -7.89 20.06 -11.50
CA LEU A 214 -7.70 20.33 -10.07
C LEU A 214 -7.79 21.81 -9.73
N LYS A 215 -8.43 22.09 -8.60
CA LYS A 215 -8.52 23.44 -8.04
C LYS A 215 -7.92 23.49 -6.64
N PRO A 216 -7.02 24.46 -6.36
CA PRO A 216 -6.40 25.40 -7.30
C PRO A 216 -5.24 24.74 -8.09
N LEU A 217 -4.64 25.47 -9.04
CA LEU A 217 -3.39 25.13 -9.73
C LEU A 217 -3.39 23.92 -10.70
N GLY A 218 -4.54 23.35 -11.08
CA GLY A 218 -4.60 22.27 -12.08
C GLY A 218 -3.97 22.64 -13.43
N SER A 219 -4.13 23.89 -13.86
CA SER A 219 -3.48 24.42 -15.07
C SER A 219 -1.95 24.43 -15.00
N GLU A 220 -1.38 24.54 -13.80
CA GLU A 220 0.08 24.51 -13.59
C GLU A 220 0.63 23.08 -13.54
N LEU A 221 -0.24 22.08 -13.36
CA LEU A 221 0.10 20.66 -13.45
C LEU A 221 -0.02 20.13 -14.88
N ALA A 222 -0.83 20.80 -15.73
CA ALA A 222 -1.12 20.37 -17.09
C ALA A 222 0.14 20.05 -17.94
N PRO A 223 1.22 20.87 -17.93
CA PRO A 223 2.40 20.55 -18.75
C PRO A 223 3.04 19.19 -18.40
N ALA A 224 3.11 18.84 -17.11
CA ALA A 224 3.65 17.55 -16.68
C ALA A 224 2.67 16.40 -16.96
N ALA A 225 1.37 16.65 -16.83
CA ALA A 225 0.32 15.70 -17.18
C ALA A 225 0.29 15.40 -18.69
N ASP A 226 0.51 16.40 -19.54
CA ASP A 226 0.56 16.26 -20.99
C ASP A 226 1.79 15.46 -21.43
N LEU A 227 2.95 15.70 -20.80
CA LEU A 227 4.15 14.90 -21.04
C LEU A 227 3.91 13.41 -20.72
N LEU A 228 3.22 13.11 -19.61
CA LEU A 228 2.82 11.75 -19.27
C LEU A 228 1.79 11.19 -20.26
N ALA A 229 0.79 11.97 -20.65
CA ALA A 229 -0.21 11.57 -21.64
C ALA A 229 0.44 11.18 -22.97
N GLU A 230 1.35 12.00 -23.48
CA GLU A 230 2.11 11.74 -24.71
C GLU A 230 2.96 10.49 -24.61
N TYR A 231 3.61 10.25 -23.46
CA TYR A 231 4.36 9.02 -23.24
C TYR A 231 3.44 7.80 -23.28
N LEU A 232 2.34 7.79 -22.51
CA LEU A 232 1.41 6.65 -22.45
C LEU A 232 0.76 6.35 -23.81
N ALA A 233 0.44 7.40 -24.59
CA ALA A 233 -0.12 7.24 -25.94
C ALA A 233 0.85 6.56 -26.94
N ASN A 234 2.16 6.66 -26.71
CA ASN A 234 3.20 6.11 -27.59
C ASN A 234 3.99 4.96 -26.97
N CYS A 235 3.69 4.58 -25.72
CA CYS A 235 4.42 3.54 -25.01
C CYS A 235 4.11 2.18 -25.64
N LYS A 236 5.15 1.38 -25.88
CA LYS A 236 5.03 0.03 -26.45
C LYS A 236 4.74 -1.03 -25.39
N HIS A 237 4.79 -0.66 -24.12
CA HIS A 237 4.58 -1.55 -22.99
C HIS A 237 3.15 -1.43 -22.48
N ASP A 238 2.59 -2.54 -21.99
CA ASP A 238 1.29 -2.57 -21.31
C ASP A 238 1.42 -1.87 -19.95
N ILE A 239 1.21 -0.55 -19.94
CA ILE A 239 1.27 0.30 -18.75
C ILE A 239 -0.13 0.80 -18.42
N ILE A 240 -0.56 0.53 -17.19
CA ILE A 240 -1.84 0.97 -16.67
C ILE A 240 -1.61 2.08 -15.65
N LEU A 241 -2.28 3.22 -15.84
CA LEU A 241 -2.39 4.25 -14.81
C LEU A 241 -3.56 3.88 -13.89
N LEU A 242 -3.24 3.49 -12.65
CA LEU A 242 -4.19 2.91 -11.71
C LEU A 242 -4.95 3.97 -10.89
N LEU A 243 -4.20 4.94 -10.36
CA LEU A 243 -4.72 5.90 -9.39
C LEU A 243 -3.91 7.20 -9.35
N ALA A 244 -4.52 8.25 -8.82
CA ALA A 244 -3.84 9.48 -8.45
C ALA A 244 -3.67 9.57 -6.92
N GLY A 245 -2.47 9.89 -6.46
CA GLY A 245 -2.17 10.25 -5.08
C GLY A 245 -1.94 11.75 -4.93
N ILE A 246 -2.33 12.32 -3.79
CA ILE A 246 -2.11 13.75 -3.50
C ILE A 246 -1.59 13.95 -2.08
N ASP A 247 -0.80 15.00 -1.90
CA ASP A 247 -0.52 15.58 -0.59
C ASP A 247 -1.70 16.49 -0.19
N CYS A 248 -2.41 16.21 0.91
CA CYS A 248 -3.54 17.01 1.38
C CYS A 248 -3.07 18.27 2.15
N ILE A 249 -2.32 19.13 1.45
CA ILE A 249 -1.77 20.40 1.96
C ILE A 249 -2.18 21.53 1.04
N ASP A 250 -2.24 22.78 1.53
CA ASP A 250 -2.61 23.93 0.70
C ASP A 250 -1.58 24.13 -0.43
N PRO A 251 -1.93 23.81 -1.69
CA PRO A 251 -0.96 23.83 -2.77
C PRO A 251 -0.56 25.26 -3.16
N THR A 252 -1.30 26.29 -2.74
CA THR A 252 -0.96 27.71 -2.98
C THR A 252 0.07 28.25 -2.00
N ARG A 253 0.23 27.58 -0.85
CA ARG A 253 1.19 27.95 0.20
C ARG A 253 2.39 27.01 0.25
N HIS A 254 2.22 25.79 -0.24
CA HIS A 254 3.24 24.76 -0.23
C HIS A 254 3.72 24.45 -1.65
N LYS A 255 4.86 25.03 -2.03
CA LYS A 255 5.49 24.82 -3.35
C LYS A 255 5.89 23.36 -3.63
N ASN A 256 5.89 22.51 -2.61
CA ASN A 256 6.18 21.08 -2.70
C ASN A 256 4.91 20.20 -2.65
N ALA A 257 3.71 20.79 -2.76
CA ALA A 257 2.48 20.01 -2.94
C ALA A 257 2.56 19.23 -4.25
N ARG A 258 2.29 17.93 -4.18
CA ARG A 258 2.43 17.03 -5.33
C ARG A 258 1.16 16.27 -5.63
N VAL A 259 1.01 15.98 -6.92
CA VAL A 259 0.10 14.97 -7.45
C VAL A 259 0.94 13.83 -8.02
N LYS A 260 0.54 12.59 -7.79
CA LYS A 260 1.31 11.40 -8.14
C LYS A 260 0.45 10.46 -8.97
N CYS A 261 0.85 10.17 -10.21
CA CYS A 261 0.22 9.15 -11.03
C CYS A 261 0.90 7.81 -10.77
N TYR A 262 0.13 6.82 -10.30
CA TYR A 262 0.65 5.47 -10.04
C TYR A 262 0.44 4.59 -11.27
N LEU A 263 1.56 4.17 -11.86
CA LEU A 263 1.61 3.33 -13.04
C LEU A 263 1.96 1.89 -12.64
N HIS A 264 1.50 0.94 -13.45
CA HIS A 264 1.83 -0.48 -13.31
C HIS A 264 2.19 -1.07 -14.66
N SER A 265 3.28 -1.82 -14.70
CA SER A 265 3.67 -2.67 -15.83
C SER A 265 3.80 -4.11 -15.34
N LYS A 266 3.33 -5.08 -16.12
CA LYS A 266 3.56 -6.51 -15.83
C LYS A 266 5.00 -6.95 -16.08
N ALA A 267 5.75 -6.20 -16.89
CA ALA A 267 7.12 -6.53 -17.20
C ALA A 267 8.06 -6.07 -16.07
N ASN A 268 9.11 -6.85 -15.83
CA ASN A 268 10.14 -6.56 -14.84
C ASN A 268 11.56 -6.61 -15.42
N SER A 269 11.70 -6.35 -16.73
CA SER A 269 13.01 -6.13 -17.34
C SER A 269 13.52 -4.73 -17.05
N PHE A 270 14.85 -4.56 -17.03
CA PHE A 270 15.43 -3.24 -16.82
C PHE A 270 15.18 -2.30 -18.01
N SER A 271 15.06 -2.83 -19.23
CA SER A 271 14.74 -2.06 -20.43
C SER A 271 13.39 -1.35 -20.30
N VAL A 272 12.38 -2.03 -19.75
CA VAL A 272 11.08 -1.42 -19.43
C VAL A 272 11.22 -0.40 -18.29
N VAL A 273 11.97 -0.71 -17.23
CA VAL A 273 12.24 0.25 -16.15
C VAL A 273 12.86 1.53 -16.70
N ARG A 274 13.87 1.45 -17.56
CA ARG A 274 14.50 2.61 -18.21
C ARG A 274 13.49 3.38 -19.07
N ASP A 275 12.67 2.70 -19.86
CA ASP A 275 11.64 3.35 -20.69
C ASP A 275 10.67 4.15 -19.82
N VAL A 276 10.11 3.55 -18.76
CA VAL A 276 9.16 4.24 -17.87
C VAL A 276 9.84 5.38 -17.08
N MET A 277 11.02 5.13 -16.51
CA MET A 277 11.73 6.13 -15.70
C MET A 277 12.23 7.32 -16.52
N THR A 278 12.31 7.18 -17.85
CA THR A 278 12.66 8.28 -18.76
C THR A 278 11.47 8.80 -19.57
N LEU A 279 10.26 8.27 -19.33
CA LEU A 279 9.05 8.54 -20.12
C LEU A 279 9.32 8.41 -21.63
N GLY A 280 9.98 7.31 -22.02
CA GLY A 280 10.39 7.00 -23.38
C GLY A 280 11.47 7.94 -23.92
N GLY A 281 12.44 8.30 -23.07
CA GLY A 281 13.53 9.23 -23.41
C GLY A 281 13.16 10.72 -23.40
N ARG A 282 11.94 11.08 -22.96
CA ARG A 282 11.51 12.48 -22.79
C ARG A 282 12.20 13.15 -21.61
N LEU A 283 12.54 12.38 -20.58
CA LEU A 283 13.38 12.81 -19.46
C LEU A 283 14.83 12.43 -19.77
N ASN A 284 15.58 13.38 -20.31
CA ASN A 284 16.95 13.16 -20.80
C ASN A 284 17.98 14.12 -20.20
N ASP A 285 17.59 14.90 -19.18
CA ASP A 285 18.52 15.71 -18.41
C ASP A 285 19.47 14.84 -17.58
N GLU A 286 20.59 15.43 -17.15
CA GLU A 286 21.64 14.74 -16.41
C GLU A 286 21.12 14.05 -15.14
N ALA A 287 20.19 14.69 -14.41
CA ALA A 287 19.66 14.13 -13.17
C ALA A 287 18.75 12.92 -13.44
N SER A 288 17.93 12.98 -14.50
CA SER A 288 17.10 11.85 -14.94
C SER A 288 17.93 10.65 -15.39
N LEU A 289 18.97 10.87 -16.20
CA LEU A 289 19.85 9.80 -16.66
C LEU A 289 20.67 9.18 -15.51
N LYS A 290 21.23 10.03 -14.63
CA LYS A 290 21.95 9.56 -13.44
C LYS A 290 21.06 8.70 -12.53
N ARG A 291 19.77 9.03 -12.41
CA ARG A 291 18.81 8.21 -11.64
C ARG A 291 18.66 6.80 -12.24
N VAL A 292 18.60 6.68 -13.57
CA VAL A 292 18.55 5.39 -14.25
C VAL A 292 19.84 4.61 -14.02
N ASP A 293 21.00 5.25 -14.10
CA ASP A 293 22.30 4.60 -13.85
C ASP A 293 22.40 4.06 -12.42
N ILE A 294 21.94 4.84 -11.43
CA ILE A 294 21.88 4.42 -10.04
C ILE A 294 20.95 3.20 -9.89
N LEU A 295 19.74 3.26 -10.46
CA LEU A 295 18.79 2.14 -10.44
C LEU A 295 19.40 0.88 -11.07
N ARG A 296 20.10 1.03 -12.20
CA ARG A 296 20.76 -0.09 -12.88
C ARG A 296 21.80 -0.75 -11.99
N SER A 297 22.56 0.07 -11.26
CA SER A 297 23.61 -0.42 -10.37
C SER A 297 23.06 -1.30 -9.25
N ILE A 298 21.87 -1.00 -8.71
CA ILE A 298 21.25 -1.78 -7.63
C ILE A 298 20.26 -2.85 -8.13
N TRP A 299 19.96 -2.88 -9.43
CA TRP A 299 18.94 -3.76 -10.01
C TRP A 299 19.11 -5.25 -9.69
N PRO A 300 20.32 -5.85 -9.77
CA PRO A 300 20.50 -7.26 -9.41
C PRO A 300 20.13 -7.56 -7.95
N LEU A 301 20.45 -6.65 -7.02
CA LEU A 301 20.09 -6.80 -5.60
C LEU A 301 18.57 -6.80 -5.39
N LEU A 302 17.86 -5.91 -6.10
CA LEU A 302 16.40 -5.83 -6.05
C LEU A 302 15.72 -7.08 -6.60
N LEU A 303 16.34 -7.73 -7.59
CA LEU A 303 15.89 -9.00 -8.15
C LEU A 303 16.41 -10.22 -7.40
N ASN A 304 17.19 -10.06 -6.32
CA ASN A 304 17.85 -11.17 -5.64
C ASN A 304 18.68 -12.04 -6.61
N GLU A 305 19.55 -11.39 -7.37
CA GLU A 305 20.49 -12.01 -8.29
C GLU A 305 21.94 -11.65 -7.92
N PRO A 306 22.93 -12.52 -8.20
CA PRO A 306 24.32 -12.30 -7.82
C PRO A 306 24.91 -11.00 -8.40
N GLU A 307 25.66 -10.24 -7.60
CA GLU A 307 26.23 -8.95 -8.01
C GLU A 307 27.29 -9.06 -9.13
N ASP A 308 27.92 -10.23 -9.27
CA ASP A 308 28.92 -10.53 -10.29
C ASP A 308 28.30 -10.88 -11.65
N THR A 309 26.98 -10.85 -11.77
CA THR A 309 26.26 -10.96 -13.04
C THR A 309 26.44 -9.68 -13.87
N LYS A 310 27.63 -9.50 -14.46
CA LYS A 310 27.86 -8.60 -15.61
C LYS A 310 26.98 -8.92 -16.85
N GLN A 311 26.00 -9.83 -16.70
CA GLN A 311 25.27 -10.50 -17.78
C GLN A 311 23.75 -10.55 -17.55
N ILE A 312 23.18 -9.87 -16.54
CA ILE A 312 21.72 -9.63 -16.60
C ILE A 312 21.50 -8.66 -17.76
N ASP A 313 21.09 -9.21 -18.89
CA ASP A 313 20.62 -8.46 -20.05
C ASP A 313 19.50 -7.52 -19.58
N ASP A 314 19.49 -6.28 -20.07
CA ASP A 314 18.45 -5.31 -19.74
C ASP A 314 17.07 -5.81 -20.17
N ASP A 315 16.99 -6.68 -21.18
CA ASP A 315 15.74 -7.30 -21.65
C ASP A 315 15.34 -8.56 -20.86
N TRP A 316 16.21 -9.07 -19.98
CA TRP A 316 15.89 -10.23 -19.16
C TRP A 316 14.86 -9.87 -18.06
N SER A 317 13.90 -10.76 -17.87
CA SER A 317 12.86 -10.68 -16.84
C SER A 317 12.98 -11.85 -15.88
N LYS A 318 12.96 -11.60 -14.57
CA LYS A 318 12.98 -12.67 -13.57
C LYS A 318 11.57 -13.25 -13.39
N PRO A 319 11.37 -14.58 -13.48
CA PRO A 319 10.09 -15.18 -13.14
C PRO A 319 9.68 -14.88 -11.71
N GLU A 320 8.44 -14.47 -11.52
CA GLU A 320 7.90 -14.14 -10.20
C GLU A 320 7.44 -15.38 -9.44
N ARG A 321 7.63 -15.36 -8.11
CA ARG A 321 7.31 -16.49 -7.23
C ARG A 321 5.82 -16.67 -7.01
N ILE A 322 5.07 -15.58 -6.85
CA ILE A 322 3.64 -15.62 -6.48
C ILE A 322 2.79 -15.25 -7.69
N LYS A 323 2.33 -16.28 -8.43
CA LYS A 323 1.57 -16.13 -9.69
C LYS A 323 0.11 -15.74 -9.50
N GLU A 324 -0.45 -15.99 -8.32
CA GLU A 324 -1.92 -15.93 -8.08
C GLU A 324 -2.39 -14.66 -7.37
N LYS A 325 -1.49 -13.70 -7.08
CA LYS A 325 -1.83 -12.46 -6.34
C LYS A 325 -1.47 -11.20 -7.13
N LEU A 326 -2.37 -10.21 -7.10
CA LEU A 326 -2.31 -8.90 -7.76
C LEU A 326 -1.14 -8.01 -7.28
N TYR A 327 0.11 -8.34 -7.58
CA TYR A 327 1.26 -7.41 -7.42
C TYR A 327 2.47 -7.95 -8.20
N THR A 328 2.19 -8.37 -9.42
CA THR A 328 3.18 -8.81 -10.39
C THR A 328 3.78 -7.61 -11.13
N GLY A 329 4.96 -7.78 -11.70
CA GLY A 329 5.68 -6.75 -12.42
C GLY A 329 6.18 -5.60 -11.52
N ILE A 330 6.18 -4.39 -12.06
CA ILE A 330 6.77 -3.20 -11.45
C ILE A 330 5.74 -2.08 -11.39
N ARG A 331 5.78 -1.34 -10.28
CA ARG A 331 4.97 -0.13 -10.10
C ARG A 331 5.86 1.10 -10.17
N TYR A 332 5.32 2.19 -10.68
CA TYR A 332 6.02 3.44 -10.83
C TYR A 332 5.14 4.58 -10.35
N THR A 333 5.76 5.69 -9.99
CA THR A 333 5.06 6.97 -9.87
C THR A 333 5.67 8.02 -10.76
N VAL A 334 4.81 8.87 -11.30
CA VAL A 334 5.17 10.14 -11.91
C VAL A 334 4.60 11.24 -11.02
N GLU A 335 5.48 11.97 -10.35
CA GLU A 335 5.14 13.02 -9.39
C GLU A 335 5.23 14.39 -10.08
N MET A 336 4.12 15.12 -10.02
CA MET A 336 3.93 16.43 -10.63
C MET A 336 3.86 17.48 -9.51
N THR A 337 4.50 18.62 -9.73
CA THR A 337 4.47 19.78 -8.83
C THR A 337 3.99 20.99 -9.62
N PRO A 338 3.06 21.81 -9.10
CA PRO A 338 2.60 23.01 -9.78
C PRO A 338 3.79 23.88 -10.26
N GLY A 339 3.77 24.25 -11.54
CA GLY A 339 4.77 25.10 -12.17
C GLY A 339 6.03 24.37 -12.64
N LYS A 340 6.25 23.12 -12.24
CA LYS A 340 7.32 22.28 -12.79
C LYS A 340 6.83 21.53 -14.03
N LYS A 341 7.43 21.82 -15.18
CA LYS A 341 7.10 21.16 -16.46
C LYS A 341 7.57 19.70 -16.52
N ILE A 342 8.69 19.42 -15.88
CA ILE A 342 9.32 18.09 -15.86
C ILE A 342 8.88 17.39 -14.57
N PRO A 343 8.13 16.28 -14.65
CA PRO A 343 7.78 15.49 -13.47
C PRO A 343 8.95 14.66 -12.98
N GLU A 344 8.86 14.19 -11.74
CA GLU A 344 9.81 13.24 -11.17
C GLU A 344 9.28 11.80 -11.27
N THR A 345 10.16 10.84 -11.54
CA THR A 345 9.79 9.42 -11.59
C THR A 345 10.34 8.65 -10.40
N LYS A 346 9.57 7.67 -9.90
CA LYS A 346 10.02 6.68 -8.89
C LYS A 346 9.56 5.28 -9.28
N LEU A 347 10.26 4.28 -8.78
CA LEU A 347 9.97 2.86 -8.94
C LEU A 347 9.67 2.22 -7.59
N TYR A 348 8.71 1.30 -7.57
CA TYR A 348 8.33 0.47 -6.44
C TYR A 348 8.51 -1.00 -6.84
N MET A 349 9.45 -1.66 -6.18
CA MET A 349 9.80 -3.06 -6.43
C MET A 349 9.11 -3.98 -5.42
N PRO A 350 8.30 -4.96 -5.84
CA PRO A 350 7.77 -5.99 -4.94
C PRO A 350 8.82 -7.04 -4.64
N VAL A 351 9.77 -6.73 -3.75
CA VAL A 351 10.93 -7.59 -3.44
C VAL A 351 10.54 -9.01 -3.02
N PHE A 352 9.38 -9.19 -2.36
CA PHE A 352 8.86 -10.52 -1.98
C PHE A 352 8.58 -11.46 -3.16
N GLN A 353 8.44 -10.92 -4.39
CA GLN A 353 8.31 -11.73 -5.60
C GLN A 353 9.62 -12.41 -6.00
N TYR A 354 10.76 -11.93 -5.49
CA TYR A 354 12.10 -12.31 -5.95
C TYR A 354 12.98 -12.90 -4.86
N THR A 355 12.67 -12.64 -3.58
CA THR A 355 13.39 -13.16 -2.42
C THR A 355 12.59 -14.25 -1.73
N GLU A 356 13.24 -15.36 -1.35
CA GLU A 356 12.58 -16.51 -0.74
C GLU A 356 12.15 -16.26 0.70
N THR A 357 12.97 -15.50 1.43
CA THR A 357 12.82 -15.24 2.87
C THR A 357 13.01 -13.76 3.19
N THR A 358 12.51 -13.35 4.35
CA THR A 358 12.72 -12.00 4.89
C THR A 358 14.21 -11.73 5.11
N ASP A 359 14.98 -12.68 5.63
CA ASP A 359 16.43 -12.51 5.86
C ASP A 359 17.21 -12.17 4.58
N ILE A 360 16.87 -12.82 3.45
CA ILE A 360 17.46 -12.51 2.15
C ILE A 360 17.06 -11.11 1.70
N THR A 361 15.78 -10.74 1.91
CA THR A 361 15.25 -9.42 1.59
C THR A 361 15.99 -8.32 2.36
N GLU A 362 16.14 -8.49 3.67
CA GLU A 362 16.84 -7.55 4.54
C GLU A 362 18.31 -7.42 4.15
N LYS A 363 19.00 -8.54 3.91
CA LYS A 363 20.40 -8.52 3.46
C LYS A 363 20.59 -7.78 2.14
N ASN A 364 19.76 -8.08 1.14
CA ASN A 364 19.86 -7.42 -0.17
C ASN A 364 19.53 -5.93 -0.09
N PHE A 365 18.58 -5.56 0.77
CA PHE A 365 18.25 -4.16 1.01
C PHE A 365 19.36 -3.42 1.74
N GLU A 366 19.96 -4.01 2.78
CA GLU A 366 21.12 -3.42 3.46
C GLU A 366 22.29 -3.21 2.49
N ASN A 367 22.55 -4.17 1.60
CA ASN A 367 23.55 -4.02 0.54
C ASN A 367 23.18 -2.93 -0.47
N THR A 368 21.88 -2.76 -0.75
CA THR A 368 21.39 -1.63 -1.57
C THR A 368 21.69 -0.30 -0.88
N LEU A 369 21.41 -0.17 0.43
CA LEU A 369 21.73 1.02 1.21
C LEU A 369 23.24 1.32 1.20
N LYS A 370 24.08 0.29 1.40
CA LYS A 370 25.55 0.41 1.32
C LYS A 370 25.99 0.94 -0.04
N LYS A 371 25.44 0.38 -1.13
CA LYS A 371 25.78 0.78 -2.50
C LYS A 371 25.35 2.19 -2.84
N LEU A 372 24.26 2.66 -2.24
CA LEU A 372 23.75 4.02 -2.35
C LEU A 372 24.42 4.99 -1.35
N ASN A 373 25.39 4.53 -0.57
CA ASN A 373 26.07 5.30 0.47
C ASN A 373 25.10 5.92 1.49
N ILE A 374 24.03 5.18 1.83
CA ILE A 374 23.08 5.57 2.87
C ILE A 374 23.59 5.01 4.21
N GLU A 375 23.74 5.88 5.20
CA GLU A 375 24.39 5.59 6.49
C GLU A 375 23.91 4.28 7.16
N TRP A 376 22.60 4.02 7.09
CA TRP A 376 21.96 2.84 7.68
C TRP A 376 22.46 1.50 7.12
N GLY A 377 23.01 1.50 5.91
CA GLY A 377 23.68 0.33 5.35
C GLY A 377 25.04 0.07 5.99
N HIS A 378 25.72 1.09 6.53
CA HIS A 378 27.10 0.97 7.01
C HIS A 378 27.21 0.73 8.52
N ASN A 379 26.24 1.20 9.30
CA ASN A 379 26.31 1.22 10.76
C ASN A 379 25.47 0.13 11.45
N GLY A 380 24.82 -0.76 10.69
CA GLY A 380 23.94 -1.82 11.21
C GLY A 380 22.54 -1.35 11.63
N LYS A 381 22.25 -0.04 11.53
CA LYS A 381 20.99 0.55 11.99
C LYS A 381 19.76 -0.04 11.31
N TYR A 382 19.86 -0.37 10.02
CA TYR A 382 18.77 -1.01 9.30
C TYR A 382 18.39 -2.35 9.94
N GLY A 383 19.37 -3.22 10.18
CA GLY A 383 19.16 -4.51 10.83
C GLY A 383 18.56 -4.38 12.24
N GLU A 384 19.06 -3.44 13.05
CA GLU A 384 18.51 -3.15 14.39
C GLU A 384 17.03 -2.75 14.33
N VAL A 385 16.65 -1.91 13.37
CA VAL A 385 15.27 -1.44 13.20
C VAL A 385 14.38 -2.59 12.74
N MET A 386 14.82 -3.40 11.76
CA MET A 386 14.07 -4.56 11.30
C MET A 386 13.90 -5.57 12.43
N GLU A 387 14.95 -5.85 13.23
CA GLU A 387 14.87 -6.71 14.40
C GLU A 387 13.87 -6.17 15.43
N ALA A 388 13.91 -4.88 15.75
CA ALA A 388 13.01 -4.27 16.73
C ALA A 388 11.54 -4.34 16.32
N VAL A 389 11.24 -4.19 15.02
CA VAL A 389 9.86 -4.22 14.50
C VAL A 389 9.40 -5.66 14.26
N LEU A 390 10.19 -6.48 13.57
CA LEU A 390 9.77 -7.81 13.13
C LEU A 390 9.87 -8.86 14.24
N LYS A 391 10.93 -8.88 15.05
CA LYS A 391 11.08 -9.89 16.11
C LYS A 391 10.07 -9.71 17.25
N ARG A 392 9.68 -8.46 17.54
CA ARG A 392 8.61 -8.18 18.51
C ARG A 392 7.25 -8.67 18.07
N LEU A 393 6.95 -8.63 16.77
CA LEU A 393 5.72 -9.22 16.25
C LEU A 393 5.65 -10.71 16.60
N TYR A 394 6.73 -11.46 16.38
CA TYR A 394 6.73 -12.90 16.69
C TYR A 394 6.55 -13.19 18.20
N THR A 395 7.07 -12.36 19.09
CA THR A 395 6.89 -12.56 20.55
C THR A 395 5.50 -12.12 21.02
N ASP A 396 4.98 -10.98 20.57
CA ASP A 396 3.69 -10.46 21.04
C ASP A 396 2.51 -11.29 20.51
N PHE A 397 2.63 -11.85 19.29
CA PHE A 397 1.63 -12.81 18.78
C PHE A 397 1.64 -14.15 19.54
N GLN A 398 2.78 -14.58 20.12
CA GLN A 398 2.79 -15.73 21.03
C GLN A 398 2.00 -15.45 22.31
N PHE A 399 1.96 -14.20 22.79
CA PHE A 399 1.21 -13.80 23.98
C PHE A 399 -0.27 -13.45 23.70
N LEU A 400 -0.69 -13.23 22.45
CA LEU A 400 -2.10 -13.01 22.10
C LEU A 400 -2.92 -14.31 21.99
N PHE A 401 -2.28 -15.48 22.13
CA PHE A 401 -2.98 -16.76 22.37
C PHE A 401 -3.30 -16.92 23.87
N ILE A 402 -4.25 -16.14 24.40
CA ILE A 402 -4.77 -16.34 25.77
C ILE A 402 -6.21 -16.86 25.70
N HIS A 403 -6.35 -18.11 26.15
CA HIS A 403 -7.52 -18.82 26.65
C HIS A 403 -8.90 -18.13 26.50
N ARG A 404 -9.75 -18.67 25.63
CA ARG A 404 -11.16 -18.89 25.99
C ARG A 404 -11.30 -20.31 26.51
N GLY A 405 -11.04 -20.47 27.81
CA GLY A 405 -11.53 -21.63 28.53
C GLY A 405 -13.02 -21.47 28.77
N GLU A 406 -13.83 -22.28 28.12
CA GLU A 406 -15.01 -22.90 28.72
C GLU A 406 -15.31 -24.18 27.94
N GLY A 407 -15.34 -25.29 28.69
CA GLY A 407 -15.14 -26.63 28.16
C GLY A 407 -16.23 -27.13 27.21
N ARG A 408 -15.78 -27.72 26.11
CA ARG A 408 -16.16 -29.04 25.56
C ARG A 408 -15.48 -29.17 24.20
N VAL A 409 -14.61 -30.17 24.07
CA VAL A 409 -13.98 -30.51 22.80
C VAL A 409 -15.04 -31.14 21.90
N HIS A 410 -15.50 -30.42 20.90
CA HIS A 410 -16.14 -31.00 19.72
C HIS A 410 -15.28 -30.71 18.50
N ASN A 411 -15.00 -31.80 17.78
CA ASN A 411 -14.15 -31.89 16.61
C ASN A 411 -14.44 -30.76 15.60
N VAL A 412 -13.40 -30.03 15.20
CA VAL A 412 -13.42 -29.21 13.98
C VAL A 412 -13.25 -30.17 12.80
N VAL A 413 -14.34 -30.37 12.06
CA VAL A 413 -14.36 -31.05 10.77
C VAL A 413 -13.85 -30.06 9.71
N PHE A 414 -12.67 -30.33 9.15
CA PHE A 414 -12.19 -29.64 7.95
C PHE A 414 -12.81 -30.33 6.72
N CYS A 415 -13.47 -29.55 5.86
CA CYS A 415 -13.91 -30.01 4.54
C CYS A 415 -13.05 -29.30 3.49
N GLU A 416 -12.03 -30.00 2.98
CA GLU A 416 -11.38 -29.67 1.71
C GLU A 416 -12.31 -30.06 0.55
N ALA A 417 -12.50 -29.16 -0.41
CA ALA A 417 -13.12 -29.50 -1.68
C ALA A 417 -12.06 -29.62 -2.78
N ASN A 418 -12.07 -30.82 -3.42
CA ASN A 418 -11.40 -31.23 -4.67
C ASN A 418 -9.91 -31.64 -4.53
N LYS A 419 -9.55 -32.91 -4.38
CA LYS A 419 -9.81 -34.04 -5.31
C LYS A 419 -9.54 -35.39 -4.64
N ALA A 420 -10.31 -36.40 -5.05
CA ALA A 420 -10.42 -37.72 -4.48
C ALA A 420 -9.14 -38.58 -4.54
N VAL A 421 -8.77 -39.21 -3.41
CA VAL A 421 -8.16 -40.54 -3.36
C VAL A 421 -8.66 -41.30 -2.12
N LYS A 422 -9.00 -42.57 -2.32
CA LYS A 422 -9.63 -43.51 -1.38
C LYS A 422 -8.74 -43.83 -0.17
N TRP A 423 -9.36 -43.89 1.00
CA TRP A 423 -8.79 -44.50 2.21
C TRP A 423 -8.68 -46.01 2.08
N HIS A 424 -7.52 -46.58 2.45
CA HIS A 424 -7.39 -47.96 2.94
C HIS A 424 -6.45 -48.00 4.15
N ASN A 425 -6.98 -48.60 5.22
CA ASN A 425 -6.39 -49.13 6.45
C ASN A 425 -4.85 -49.15 6.60
N PHE A 426 -4.34 -48.71 7.75
CA PHE A 426 -3.44 -49.55 8.57
C PHE A 426 -3.41 -49.14 10.04
N LEU A 427 -3.56 -50.14 10.91
CA LEU A 427 -3.49 -50.10 12.37
C LEU A 427 -2.05 -50.34 12.86
N TRP A 428 -1.63 -49.50 13.81
CA TRP A 428 -0.76 -49.75 14.98
C TRP A 428 0.59 -50.50 14.84
N LYS A 429 1.69 -49.83 15.22
CA LYS A 429 2.55 -50.16 16.39
C LYS A 429 3.84 -49.30 16.45
N GLY A 430 4.08 -48.68 17.61
CA GLY A 430 5.43 -48.59 18.18
C GLY A 430 6.25 -47.31 17.95
N ASN A 431 6.65 -46.72 19.07
CA ASN A 431 7.76 -45.80 19.30
C ASN A 431 7.58 -44.31 19.01
N LEU A 432 7.26 -43.64 20.12
CA LEU A 432 7.50 -42.26 20.48
C LEU A 432 8.96 -41.83 20.25
N LEU A 433 9.23 -41.12 19.15
CA LEU A 433 10.12 -39.95 19.04
C LEU A 433 10.12 -39.54 17.55
N PHE A 434 10.12 -38.24 17.26
CA PHE A 434 9.88 -37.62 15.93
C PHE A 434 8.42 -37.61 15.49
N VAL A 435 7.69 -36.51 15.74
CA VAL A 435 6.88 -35.71 14.79
C VAL A 435 6.25 -34.54 15.58
N LEU A 436 7.06 -33.65 16.15
CA LEU A 436 6.56 -32.38 16.71
C LEU A 436 7.31 -31.14 16.20
N MET A 437 8.36 -31.33 15.40
CA MET A 437 9.08 -30.23 14.74
C MET A 437 8.68 -29.99 13.28
N HIS A 438 7.99 -30.93 12.62
CA HIS A 438 7.59 -30.75 11.20
C HIS A 438 6.22 -30.11 11.01
N TYR A 439 5.37 -30.06 12.05
CA TYR A 439 4.07 -29.37 11.98
C TYR A 439 4.11 -27.90 12.39
N PHE A 440 5.09 -27.51 13.22
CA PHE A 440 5.34 -26.09 13.52
C PHE A 440 5.88 -25.31 12.31
N LEU A 441 6.60 -25.98 11.40
CA LEU A 441 7.17 -25.39 10.18
C LEU A 441 6.15 -25.18 9.05
N LEU A 442 5.01 -25.88 9.07
CA LEU A 442 3.94 -25.70 8.07
C LEU A 442 2.90 -24.64 8.49
N LEU A 443 2.72 -24.43 9.80
CA LEU A 443 1.88 -23.34 10.33
C LEU A 443 2.58 -21.98 10.31
N SER A 444 3.92 -21.94 10.34
CA SER A 444 4.68 -20.68 10.18
C SER A 444 4.66 -20.14 8.74
N GLN A 445 4.31 -20.94 7.74
CA GLN A 445 4.22 -20.47 6.34
C GLN A 445 2.95 -19.66 6.03
N VAL A 446 1.96 -19.65 6.93
CA VAL A 446 0.67 -18.97 6.72
C VAL A 446 0.59 -17.62 7.47
N PHE A 447 1.51 -17.34 8.40
CA PHE A 447 1.55 -16.10 9.17
C PHE A 447 2.93 -15.45 9.12
N TYR A 448 3.38 -15.08 7.93
CA TYR A 448 4.45 -14.10 7.78
C TYR A 448 3.83 -12.73 7.56
N PRO A 449 3.99 -11.75 8.48
CA PRO A 449 3.77 -10.36 8.13
C PRO A 449 4.87 -9.97 7.13
N ALA A 450 4.57 -10.08 5.84
CA ALA A 450 5.41 -9.52 4.79
C ALA A 450 5.38 -7.99 4.89
N VAL A 451 6.27 -7.38 5.68
CA VAL A 451 6.46 -5.92 5.62
C VAL A 451 6.82 -5.57 4.17
N VAL A 452 5.91 -4.88 3.49
CA VAL A 452 6.13 -4.44 2.12
C VAL A 452 7.02 -3.22 2.16
N LEU A 453 8.30 -3.45 1.95
CA LEU A 453 9.31 -2.41 1.83
C LEU A 453 9.09 -1.65 0.51
N ARG A 454 8.47 -0.48 0.58
CA ARG A 454 8.32 0.41 -0.58
C ARG A 454 9.48 1.42 -0.61
N LEU A 455 10.37 1.22 -1.57
CA LEU A 455 11.36 2.23 -1.97
C LEU A 455 10.65 3.37 -2.71
N ALA A 456 10.94 4.60 -2.32
CA ALA A 456 10.71 5.80 -3.13
C ALA A 456 12.09 6.42 -3.38
N ILE A 457 12.74 6.06 -4.48
CA ILE A 457 14.01 6.66 -4.90
C ILE A 457 13.68 8.04 -5.51
N GLY A 458 13.78 9.09 -4.70
CA GLY A 458 13.70 10.48 -5.15
C GLY A 458 14.30 11.42 -4.11
N GLU A 459 15.00 12.43 -4.61
CA GLU A 459 15.84 13.40 -3.88
C GLU A 459 17.18 12.84 -3.37
N LEU A 460 18.07 12.50 -4.31
CA LEU A 460 19.52 12.71 -4.13
C LEU A 460 19.80 14.15 -4.54
N GLU A 461 19.56 15.12 -3.66
CA GLU A 461 20.10 16.46 -3.84
C GLU A 461 21.61 16.38 -3.63
N MET A 462 22.37 16.86 -4.63
CA MET A 462 23.84 16.86 -4.58
C MET A 462 24.33 18.09 -3.82
N GLU A 463 25.36 17.90 -2.99
CA GLU A 463 26.44 18.88 -2.88
C GLU A 463 27.35 18.80 -4.11
#